data_AF-A0A5B6YM81-F1
#
_entry.id   AF-A0A5B6YM81-F1
#
_cell.length_a   1.000
_cell.length_b   1.000
_cell.length_c   1.000
_cell.angle_alpha   90.00
_cell.angle_beta   90.00
_cell.angle_gamma   90.00
#
_symmetry.space_group_name_H-M   'P 1'
#
loop_
_entity.id
_entity.type
_entity.pdbx_description
1 polymer ?
#
loop_
_entity_poly.entity_id
_entity_poly.type
_entity_poly.pdbx_seq_one_letter_code
_entity_poly.pdbx_strand_id
1 'polypeptide(L)'
;LDYRVERLAECLGPLTGWKHCLTSMIYFLEDCVSQYHIFVENELIKAKEHRDEDEVREVEFKSFLEFARARFKSTASPLRKCFFIFCTHLPKRFVLEHNFQNMVSQLVHLLDSLESLLFQDNVVSEELEELLSHHKIVEDPSESFVNTLLLLCPRRRKCLSVLKTLRHSLEELDLPSVMNKGSIMEFCIQTASLIFCTASSSYKLHSVKMEPLNMLVIDEAAQLKECESIIPLQLTGMRHAILIGDE
;
A
#
# COMPACT_ATOMS: atom_id res chain seq x y z
N LEU A 1 11.25 1.21 -17.52
CA LEU A 1 9.92 0.56 -17.48
C LEU A 1 9.94 -0.65 -16.56
N ASP A 2 10.89 -1.58 -16.74
CA ASP A 2 11.00 -2.82 -15.95
C ASP A 2 11.00 -2.59 -14.44
N TYR A 3 11.78 -1.62 -13.94
CA TYR A 3 11.76 -1.23 -12.53
C TYR A 3 10.35 -0.87 -12.01
N ARG A 4 9.59 -0.10 -12.80
CA ARG A 4 8.21 0.29 -12.45
C ARG A 4 7.30 -0.95 -12.40
N VAL A 5 7.47 -1.87 -13.34
CA VAL A 5 6.73 -3.14 -13.40
C VAL A 5 7.02 -3.99 -12.16
N GLU A 6 8.28 -4.11 -11.77
CA GLU A 6 8.68 -4.85 -10.56
C GLU A 6 8.08 -4.25 -9.29
N ARG A 7 8.18 -2.93 -9.13
CA ARG A 7 7.61 -2.24 -7.96
C ARG A 7 6.10 -2.41 -7.89
N LEU A 8 5.38 -2.26 -9.01
CA LEU A 8 3.93 -2.48 -9.03
C LEU A 8 3.57 -3.95 -8.76
N ALA A 9 4.34 -4.91 -9.27
CA ALA A 9 4.09 -6.33 -9.03
C ALA A 9 4.16 -6.69 -7.53
N GLU A 10 5.11 -6.12 -6.77
CA GLU A 10 5.18 -6.31 -5.32
C GLU A 10 3.88 -5.92 -4.59
N CYS A 11 3.24 -4.85 -5.07
CA CYS A 11 2.03 -4.30 -4.47
C CYS A 11 0.73 -4.91 -4.99
N LEU A 12 0.77 -5.67 -6.08
CA LEU A 12 -0.41 -6.33 -6.66
C LEU A 12 -0.52 -7.81 -6.26
N GLY A 13 0.43 -8.31 -5.47
CA GLY A 13 0.47 -9.68 -4.98
C GLY A 13 -0.71 -10.03 -4.03
N PRO A 14 -1.18 -11.29 -4.01
CA PRO A 14 -2.32 -11.69 -3.19
C PRO A 14 -2.03 -11.63 -1.67
N LEU A 15 -0.79 -11.91 -1.26
CA LEU A 15 -0.39 -12.01 0.16
C LEU A 15 0.44 -10.82 0.66
N THR A 16 1.00 -10.03 -0.25
CA THR A 16 1.88 -8.89 0.09
C THR A 16 1.39 -7.58 -0.51
N GLY A 17 0.33 -7.63 -1.31
CA GLY A 17 -0.17 -6.48 -2.04
C GLY A 17 -1.09 -5.59 -1.22
N TRP A 18 -1.44 -4.45 -1.82
CA TRP A 18 -2.21 -3.38 -1.21
C TRP A 18 -3.51 -3.88 -0.57
N LYS A 19 -4.21 -4.82 -1.22
CA LYS A 19 -5.50 -5.35 -0.74
C LYS A 19 -5.31 -6.15 0.55
N HIS A 20 -4.27 -6.98 0.60
CA HIS A 20 -3.91 -7.69 1.82
C HIS A 20 -3.50 -6.71 2.91
N CYS A 21 -2.57 -5.80 2.63
CA CYS A 21 -2.08 -4.82 3.61
C CYS A 21 -3.20 -3.95 4.19
N LEU A 22 -4.12 -3.45 3.36
CA LEU A 22 -5.30 -2.71 3.80
C LEU A 22 -6.19 -3.57 4.69
N THR A 23 -6.50 -4.79 4.26
CA THR A 23 -7.38 -5.69 5.00
C THR A 23 -6.78 -6.05 6.35
N SER A 24 -5.48 -6.35 6.42
CA SER A 24 -4.78 -6.65 7.66
C SER A 24 -4.76 -5.46 8.62
N MET A 25 -4.57 -4.24 8.13
CA MET A 25 -4.63 -3.04 8.97
C MET A 25 -6.05 -2.74 9.45
N ILE A 26 -7.06 -2.88 8.58
CA ILE A 26 -8.48 -2.76 8.96
C ILE A 26 -8.81 -3.76 10.06
N TYR A 27 -8.45 -5.03 9.85
CA TYR A 27 -8.71 -6.10 10.80
C TYR A 27 -8.01 -5.86 12.13
N PHE A 28 -6.76 -5.40 12.12
CA PHE A 28 -6.06 -4.96 13.34
C PHE A 28 -6.82 -3.85 14.08
N LEU A 29 -7.25 -2.79 13.40
CA LEU A 29 -7.92 -1.67 14.05
C LEU A 29 -9.33 -2.01 14.56
N GLU A 30 -10.01 -2.96 13.94
CA GLU A 30 -11.36 -3.41 14.33
C GLU A 30 -11.33 -4.47 15.43
N ASP A 31 -10.40 -5.42 15.35
CA ASP A 31 -10.50 -6.70 16.06
C ASP A 31 -9.15 -7.12 16.71
N CYS A 32 -8.37 -6.13 17.18
CA CYS A 32 -7.06 -6.38 17.79
C CYS A 32 -7.14 -7.32 19.01
N VAL A 33 -8.18 -7.19 19.83
CA VAL A 33 -8.36 -7.95 21.08
C VAL A 33 -8.67 -9.40 20.76
N SER A 34 -9.62 -9.68 19.88
CA SER A 34 -9.91 -11.05 19.44
C SER A 34 -8.68 -11.70 18.78
N GLN A 35 -7.92 -10.95 17.97
CA GLN A 35 -6.65 -11.43 17.41
C GLN A 35 -5.63 -11.81 18.49
N TYR A 36 -5.57 -11.07 19.60
CA TYR A 36 -4.71 -11.39 20.72
C TYR A 36 -5.16 -12.67 21.44
N HIS A 37 -6.46 -12.81 21.73
CA HIS A 37 -6.96 -14.03 22.36
C HIS A 37 -6.72 -15.28 21.50
N ILE A 38 -6.91 -15.19 20.18
CA ILE A 38 -6.57 -16.27 19.24
C ILE A 38 -5.06 -16.56 19.28
N PHE A 39 -4.21 -15.53 19.36
CA PHE A 39 -2.77 -15.72 19.49
C PHE A 39 -2.42 -16.49 20.78
N VAL A 40 -2.96 -16.06 21.93
CA VAL A 40 -2.73 -16.73 23.22
C VAL A 40 -3.22 -18.18 23.19
N GLU A 41 -4.41 -18.44 22.65
CA GLU A 41 -4.95 -19.79 22.52
C GLU A 41 -4.06 -20.69 21.66
N ASN A 42 -3.57 -20.19 20.52
CA ASN A 42 -2.66 -20.95 19.66
C ASN A 42 -1.31 -21.27 20.36
N GLU A 43 -0.76 -20.32 21.11
CA GLU A 43 0.48 -20.56 21.86
C GLU A 43 0.26 -21.55 23.01
N LEU A 44 -0.91 -21.54 23.65
CA LEU A 44 -1.30 -22.55 24.65
C LEU A 44 -1.42 -23.96 24.04
N ILE A 45 -2.01 -24.09 22.85
CA ILE A 45 -2.11 -25.38 22.15
C ILE A 45 -0.70 -25.92 21.84
N LYS A 46 0.18 -25.10 21.26
CA LYS A 46 1.57 -25.50 20.96
C LYS A 46 2.35 -25.90 22.22
N ALA A 47 2.13 -25.21 23.34
CA ALA A 47 2.77 -25.54 24.60
C ALA A 47 2.35 -26.93 25.12
N LYS A 48 1.07 -27.28 24.96
CA LYS A 48 0.51 -28.58 25.37
C LYS A 48 0.95 -29.75 24.47
N GLU A 49 1.26 -29.49 23.20
CA GLU A 49 1.75 -30.52 22.27
C GLU A 49 3.22 -30.91 22.50
N HIS A 50 3.99 -30.08 23.22
CA HIS A 50 5.45 -30.23 23.32
C HIS A 50 6.00 -30.35 24.76
N ARG A 51 5.17 -30.28 25.81
CA ARG A 51 5.61 -30.32 27.23
C ARG A 51 4.64 -31.09 28.14
N ASP A 52 5.15 -31.61 29.26
CA ASP A 52 4.34 -32.18 30.34
C ASP A 52 3.42 -31.11 30.97
N GLU A 53 2.24 -31.51 31.48
CA GLU A 53 1.18 -30.62 31.96
C GLU A 53 1.63 -29.60 33.04
N ASP A 54 2.67 -29.92 33.80
CA ASP A 54 3.23 -29.06 34.85
C ASP A 54 4.13 -27.92 34.29
N GLU A 55 4.80 -28.11 33.14
CA GLU A 55 5.64 -27.06 32.51
C GLU A 55 4.83 -26.07 31.66
N VAL A 56 3.58 -26.39 31.31
CA VAL A 56 2.68 -25.49 30.56
C VAL A 56 2.26 -24.28 31.40
N ARG A 57 2.31 -24.39 32.74
CA ARG A 57 1.90 -23.32 33.67
C ARG A 57 2.91 -22.17 33.78
N GLU A 58 4.14 -22.33 33.30
CA GLU A 58 5.20 -21.32 33.34
C GLU A 58 5.40 -20.56 32.02
N VAL A 59 4.52 -20.74 31.03
CA VAL A 59 4.66 -20.07 29.73
C VAL A 59 4.31 -18.58 29.87
N GLU A 60 5.34 -17.74 29.85
CA GLU A 60 5.19 -16.29 29.77
C GLU A 60 4.77 -15.88 28.34
N PHE A 61 3.52 -15.48 28.18
CA PHE A 61 3.01 -14.95 26.93
C PHE A 61 3.33 -13.46 26.82
N LYS A 62 3.47 -12.98 25.57
CA LYS A 62 3.52 -11.53 25.31
C LYS A 62 2.29 -10.87 25.90
N SER A 63 2.48 -9.74 26.57
CA SER A 63 1.38 -8.87 26.97
C SER A 63 0.58 -8.40 25.76
N PHE A 64 -0.67 -7.97 25.98
CA PHE A 64 -1.50 -7.40 24.92
C PHE A 64 -0.81 -6.20 24.25
N LEU A 65 -0.16 -5.33 25.03
CA LEU A 65 0.57 -4.18 24.51
C LEU A 65 1.72 -4.58 23.58
N GLU A 66 2.53 -5.58 23.96
CA GLU A 66 3.63 -6.09 23.13
C GLU A 66 3.10 -6.72 21.84
N PHE A 67 2.02 -7.49 21.93
CA PHE A 67 1.33 -8.05 20.78
C PHE A 67 0.84 -6.94 19.85
N ALA A 68 0.12 -5.94 20.37
CA ALA A 68 -0.46 -4.86 19.61
C ALA A 68 0.62 -4.02 18.91
N ARG A 69 1.72 -3.68 19.60
CA ARG A 69 2.87 -2.97 19.04
C ARG A 69 3.53 -3.75 17.91
N ALA A 70 3.81 -5.03 18.13
CA ALA A 70 4.40 -5.90 17.11
C ALA A 70 3.48 -6.03 15.89
N ARG A 71 2.18 -6.23 16.12
CA ARG A 71 1.18 -6.38 15.07
C ARG A 71 1.01 -5.10 14.27
N PHE A 72 0.87 -3.95 14.93
CA PHE A 72 0.80 -2.64 14.27
C PHE A 72 2.02 -2.40 13.38
N LYS A 73 3.24 -2.63 13.87
CA LYS A 73 4.46 -2.44 13.07
C LYS A 73 4.48 -3.36 11.85
N SER A 74 4.09 -4.63 12.04
CA SER A 74 4.05 -5.63 10.97
C SER A 74 3.01 -5.33 9.88
N THR A 75 1.92 -4.62 10.22
CA THR A 75 0.85 -4.29 9.27
C THR A 75 1.03 -2.91 8.65
N ALA A 76 1.50 -1.92 9.42
CA ALA A 76 1.67 -0.54 8.97
C ALA A 76 2.82 -0.39 7.96
N SER A 77 3.94 -1.08 8.16
CA SER A 77 5.11 -0.96 7.27
C SER A 77 4.81 -1.41 5.82
N PRO A 78 4.26 -2.62 5.58
CA PRO A 78 3.86 -3.04 4.23
C PRO A 78 2.81 -2.12 3.59
N LEU A 79 1.86 -1.62 4.38
CA LEU A 79 0.83 -0.71 3.89
C LEU A 79 1.42 0.63 3.43
N ARG A 80 2.28 1.24 4.25
CA ARG A 80 3.02 2.47 3.89
C ARG A 80 3.84 2.25 2.61
N LYS A 81 4.54 1.12 2.50
CA LYS A 81 5.30 0.74 1.29
C LYS A 81 4.39 0.64 0.07
N CYS A 82 3.24 -0.03 0.17
CA CYS A 82 2.31 -0.16 -0.95
C CYS A 82 1.85 1.19 -1.48
N PHE A 83 1.48 2.09 -0.58
CA PHE A 83 0.97 3.41 -0.94
C PHE A 83 2.06 4.34 -1.46
N PHE A 84 3.28 4.25 -0.92
CA PHE A 84 4.43 4.93 -1.50
C PHE A 84 4.67 4.50 -2.95
N ILE A 85 4.64 3.19 -3.22
CA ILE A 85 4.78 2.65 -4.57
C ILE A 85 3.64 3.12 -5.47
N PHE A 86 2.39 3.07 -5.02
CA PHE A 86 1.25 3.55 -5.80
C PHE A 86 1.38 5.03 -6.11
N CYS A 87 1.77 5.85 -5.14
CA CYS A 87 1.94 7.27 -5.37
C CYS A 87 3.11 7.61 -6.31
N THR A 88 4.13 6.76 -6.37
CA THR A 88 5.28 6.95 -7.25
C THR A 88 5.04 6.40 -8.66
N HIS A 89 4.31 5.29 -8.76
CA HIS A 89 4.26 4.46 -9.96
C HIS A 89 2.87 4.31 -10.58
N LEU A 90 1.81 4.85 -10.00
CA LEU A 90 0.50 4.96 -10.66
C LEU A 90 0.25 6.41 -11.09
N PRO A 91 -0.34 6.63 -12.27
CA PRO A 91 -0.67 7.99 -12.70
C PRO A 91 -1.77 8.61 -11.83
N LYS A 92 -1.63 9.89 -11.48
CA LYS A 92 -2.64 10.66 -10.73
C LYS A 92 -4.02 10.63 -11.38
N ARG A 93 -4.07 10.71 -12.71
CA ARG A 93 -5.33 10.60 -13.48
C ARG A 93 -6.03 9.25 -13.31
N PHE A 94 -5.28 8.18 -13.06
CA PHE A 94 -5.81 6.84 -12.91
C PHE A 94 -6.36 6.60 -11.50
N VAL A 95 -5.60 6.97 -10.46
CA VAL A 95 -6.03 6.75 -9.06
C VAL A 95 -6.94 7.87 -8.53
N LEU A 96 -6.99 9.01 -9.20
CA LEU A 96 -7.66 10.26 -8.79
C LEU A 96 -6.93 11.00 -7.65
N GLU A 97 -6.88 12.34 -7.74
CA GLU A 97 -6.10 13.19 -6.83
C GLU A 97 -6.54 13.04 -5.36
N HIS A 98 -7.85 12.89 -5.10
CA HIS A 98 -8.35 12.75 -3.73
C HIS A 98 -7.88 11.45 -3.06
N ASN A 99 -7.68 10.37 -3.82
CA ASN A 99 -7.15 9.12 -3.29
C ASN A 99 -5.65 9.23 -2.96
N PHE A 100 -4.90 10.00 -3.75
CA PHE A 100 -3.53 10.38 -3.40
C PHE A 100 -3.48 11.15 -2.08
N GLN A 101 -4.35 12.13 -1.89
CA GLN A 101 -4.44 12.89 -0.63
C GLN A 101 -4.83 12.00 0.55
N ASN A 102 -5.76 11.06 0.34
CA ASN A 102 -6.14 10.08 1.36
C ASN A 102 -4.97 9.16 1.72
N MET A 103 -4.22 8.66 0.73
CA MET A 103 -3.07 7.78 0.96
C MET A 103 -1.92 8.49 1.68
N VAL A 104 -1.47 9.63 1.17
CA VAL A 104 -0.26 10.31 1.66
C VAL A 104 -0.57 11.24 2.82
N SER A 105 -1.49 12.18 2.62
CA SER A 105 -1.70 13.28 3.58
C SER A 105 -2.53 12.84 4.79
N GLN A 106 -3.50 11.94 4.61
CA GLN A 106 -4.37 11.52 5.70
C GLN A 106 -3.90 10.23 6.36
N LEU A 107 -3.71 9.16 5.59
CA LEU A 107 -3.47 7.85 6.20
C LEU A 107 -2.09 7.76 6.85
N VAL A 108 -1.01 8.19 6.17
CA VAL A 108 0.34 8.13 6.75
C VAL A 108 0.38 8.91 8.07
N HIS A 109 -0.15 10.14 8.09
CA HIS A 109 -0.23 10.94 9.32
C HIS A 109 -1.07 10.25 10.43
N LEU A 110 -2.19 9.62 10.07
CA LEU A 110 -3.02 8.89 11.04
C LEU A 110 -2.30 7.67 11.61
N LEU A 111 -1.57 6.93 10.77
CA LEU A 111 -0.75 5.81 11.20
C LEU A 111 0.40 6.28 12.09
N ASP A 112 1.09 7.36 11.74
CA ASP A 112 2.18 7.92 12.55
C ASP A 112 1.66 8.41 13.90
N SER A 113 0.48 9.04 13.92
CA SER A 113 -0.18 9.45 15.16
C SER A 113 -0.57 8.25 16.02
N LEU A 114 -1.17 7.20 15.43
CA LEU A 114 -1.49 5.97 16.16
C LEU A 114 -0.24 5.27 16.70
N GLU A 115 0.83 5.23 15.91
CA GLU A 115 2.14 4.71 16.33
C GLU A 115 2.68 5.50 17.53
N SER A 116 2.69 6.83 17.44
CA SER A 116 3.18 7.66 18.54
C SER A 116 2.41 7.44 19.85
N LEU A 117 1.09 7.22 19.78
CA LEU A 117 0.24 6.95 20.95
C LEU A 117 0.43 5.53 21.50
N LEU A 118 0.53 4.53 20.63
CA LEU A 118 0.67 3.13 21.02
C LEU A 118 2.05 2.84 21.65
N PHE A 119 3.07 3.59 21.27
CA PHE A 119 4.46 3.39 21.70
C PHE A 119 4.90 4.33 22.84
N GLN A 120 3.98 5.05 23.50
CA GLN A 120 4.34 5.82 24.70
C GLN A 120 4.70 4.89 25.86
N ASP A 121 5.63 5.31 26.72
CA ASP A 121 6.12 4.50 27.85
C ASP A 121 5.07 4.30 28.95
N ASN A 122 4.08 5.20 29.04
CA ASN A 122 3.02 5.18 30.05
C ASN A 122 1.78 4.37 29.62
N VAL A 123 1.82 3.66 28.49
CA VAL A 123 0.69 2.82 28.06
C VAL A 123 0.65 1.55 28.91
N VAL A 124 -0.44 1.35 29.64
CA VAL A 124 -0.70 0.15 30.44
C VAL A 124 -1.43 -0.90 29.58
N SER A 125 -1.02 -2.17 29.66
CA SER A 125 -1.50 -3.22 28.76
C SER A 125 -2.99 -3.54 28.96
N GLU A 126 -3.41 -3.68 30.21
CA GLU A 126 -4.77 -3.99 30.63
C GLU A 126 -5.72 -2.86 30.24
N GLU A 127 -5.31 -1.61 30.48
CA GLU A 127 -6.03 -0.42 30.05
C GLU A 127 -6.20 -0.39 28.52
N LEU A 128 -5.14 -0.64 27.75
CA LEU A 128 -5.24 -0.65 26.28
C LEU A 128 -6.17 -1.77 25.78
N GLU A 129 -6.13 -2.95 26.39
CA GLU A 129 -7.02 -4.07 26.06
C GLU A 129 -8.47 -3.69 26.31
N GLU A 130 -8.77 -3.09 27.46
CA GLU A 130 -10.11 -2.63 27.80
C GLU A 130 -10.61 -1.56 26.82
N LEU A 131 -9.77 -0.59 26.47
CA LEU A 131 -10.06 0.48 25.51
C LEU A 131 -10.39 -0.05 24.12
N LEU A 132 -9.64 -1.06 23.66
CA LEU A 132 -9.85 -1.65 22.35
C LEU A 132 -11.02 -2.64 22.34
N SER A 133 -11.38 -3.20 23.49
CA SER A 133 -12.53 -4.10 23.71
C SER A 133 -13.89 -3.40 23.79
N HIS A 134 -13.97 -2.23 24.44
CA HIS A 134 -15.25 -1.64 24.84
C HIS A 134 -15.72 -0.46 23.97
N HIS A 135 -17.04 -0.43 23.70
CA HIS A 135 -17.81 0.73 23.22
C HIS A 135 -18.46 1.52 24.40
N LYS A 136 -18.09 1.24 25.65
CA LYS A 136 -18.69 1.81 26.88
C LYS A 136 -17.65 2.26 27.92
N ILE A 137 -18.08 3.22 28.73
CA ILE A 137 -17.30 4.03 29.68
C ILE A 137 -16.93 3.20 30.92
N VAL A 138 -15.67 3.31 31.35
CA VAL A 138 -15.12 2.73 32.59
C VAL A 138 -15.59 3.54 33.81
N GLU A 139 -15.95 2.87 34.91
CA GLU A 139 -16.17 3.51 36.21
C GLU A 139 -14.81 3.72 36.89
N ASP A 140 -14.45 4.99 37.12
CA ASP A 140 -13.18 5.47 37.70
C ASP A 140 -11.90 5.24 36.87
N PRO A 141 -11.83 5.78 35.65
CA PRO A 141 -10.64 5.68 34.79
C PRO A 141 -9.44 6.49 35.34
N SER A 142 -8.23 5.96 35.20
CA SER A 142 -7.00 6.73 35.49
C SER A 142 -6.88 7.96 34.58
N GLU A 143 -6.25 9.05 35.04
CA GLU A 143 -6.09 10.27 34.23
C GLU A 143 -5.29 10.00 32.93
N SER A 144 -4.30 9.10 33.00
CA SER A 144 -3.55 8.61 31.83
C SER A 144 -4.45 7.87 30.84
N PHE A 145 -5.35 7.03 31.34
CA PHE A 145 -6.31 6.28 30.54
C PHE A 145 -7.32 7.19 29.84
N VAL A 146 -7.85 8.20 30.53
CA VAL A 146 -8.75 9.20 29.93
C VAL A 146 -8.05 9.96 28.79
N ASN A 147 -6.82 10.40 29.00
CA ASN A 147 -6.04 11.10 27.97
C ASN A 147 -5.75 10.20 26.76
N THR A 148 -5.40 8.93 26.98
CA THR A 148 -5.17 7.95 25.93
C THR A 148 -6.46 7.64 25.16
N LEU A 149 -7.60 7.51 25.85
CA LEU A 149 -8.94 7.37 25.25
C LEU A 149 -9.32 8.55 24.35
N LEU A 150 -9.12 9.77 24.85
CA LEU A 150 -9.44 11.01 24.13
C LEU A 150 -8.66 11.14 22.82
N LEU A 151 -7.45 10.59 22.74
CA LEU A 151 -6.60 10.69 21.57
C LEU A 151 -6.70 9.45 20.66
N LEU A 152 -6.61 8.24 21.19
CA LEU A 152 -6.49 7.00 20.40
C LEU A 152 -7.80 6.63 19.71
N CYS A 153 -8.94 6.69 20.41
CA CYS A 153 -10.22 6.23 19.86
C CYS A 153 -10.70 7.06 18.65
N PRO A 154 -10.65 8.40 18.66
CA PRO A 154 -10.97 9.20 17.48
C PRO A 154 -10.01 8.95 16.31
N ARG A 155 -8.70 8.80 16.58
CA ARG A 155 -7.68 8.53 15.55
C ARG A 155 -7.89 7.15 14.92
N ARG A 156 -8.17 6.13 15.73
CA ARG A 156 -8.52 4.77 15.28
C ARG A 156 -9.73 4.79 14.36
N ARG A 157 -10.82 5.43 14.78
CA ARG A 157 -12.06 5.55 13.97
C ARG A 157 -11.82 6.29 12.64
N LYS A 158 -11.07 7.40 12.68
CA LYS A 158 -10.76 8.15 11.46
C LYS A 158 -9.86 7.37 10.51
N CYS A 159 -8.84 6.70 11.03
CA CYS A 159 -7.96 5.82 10.26
C CYS A 159 -8.76 4.70 9.58
N LEU A 160 -9.64 4.04 10.33
CA LEU A 160 -10.51 2.99 9.80
C LEU A 160 -11.43 3.49 8.68
N SER A 161 -12.02 4.68 8.84
CA SER A 161 -12.83 5.31 7.79
C SER A 161 -12.02 5.55 6.52
N VAL A 162 -10.82 6.13 6.63
CA VAL A 162 -9.95 6.39 5.47
C VAL A 162 -9.52 5.09 4.79
N LEU A 163 -9.15 4.06 5.57
CA LEU A 163 -8.78 2.74 5.06
C LEU A 163 -9.92 2.09 4.27
N LYS A 164 -11.16 2.15 4.79
CA LYS A 164 -12.33 1.60 4.11
C LYS A 164 -12.67 2.35 2.83
N THR A 165 -12.61 3.68 2.84
CA THR A 165 -12.79 4.51 1.64
C THR A 165 -11.74 4.15 0.58
N LEU A 166 -10.46 4.12 0.96
CA LEU A 166 -9.39 3.75 0.05
C LEU A 166 -9.55 2.33 -0.49
N ARG A 167 -9.96 1.37 0.34
CA ARG A 167 -10.22 0.00 -0.12
C ARG A 167 -11.28 0.00 -1.23
N HIS A 168 -12.42 0.65 -1.00
CA HIS A 168 -13.48 0.72 -2.00
C HIS A 168 -13.00 1.38 -3.30
N SER A 169 -12.37 2.56 -3.19
CA SER A 169 -11.92 3.31 -4.37
C SER A 169 -10.83 2.58 -5.16
N LEU A 170 -9.96 1.82 -4.51
CA LEU A 170 -8.91 1.03 -5.19
C LEU A 170 -9.46 -0.29 -5.75
N GLU A 171 -10.51 -0.86 -5.18
CA GLU A 171 -11.20 -2.04 -5.72
C GLU A 171 -11.97 -1.73 -7.01
N GLU A 172 -12.41 -0.48 -7.18
CA GLU A 172 -13.04 0.01 -8.42
C GLU A 172 -12.03 0.30 -9.54
N LEU A 173 -10.73 0.28 -9.25
CA LEU A 173 -9.70 0.46 -10.27
C LEU A 173 -9.43 -0.86 -11.00
N ASP A 174 -9.37 -0.79 -12.33
CA ASP A 174 -8.95 -1.89 -13.20
C ASP A 174 -7.42 -2.10 -13.13
N LEU A 175 -6.91 -2.46 -11.95
CA LEU A 175 -5.50 -2.75 -11.73
C LEU A 175 -5.10 -4.06 -12.44
N PRO A 176 -3.91 -4.12 -13.06
CA PRO A 176 -3.47 -5.30 -13.79
C PRO A 176 -3.24 -6.50 -12.85
N SER A 177 -3.48 -7.71 -13.37
CA SER A 177 -3.18 -8.94 -12.64
C SER A 177 -1.68 -9.15 -12.47
N VAL A 178 -1.27 -9.52 -11.25
CA VAL A 178 0.14 -9.80 -10.92
C VAL A 178 0.69 -11.05 -11.63
N MET A 179 -0.19 -11.95 -12.06
CA MET A 179 0.18 -13.25 -12.64
C MET A 179 0.87 -13.12 -14.01
N ASN A 180 0.85 -11.92 -14.60
CA ASN A 180 1.50 -11.63 -15.87
C ASN A 180 2.21 -10.27 -15.81
N LYS A 181 3.55 -10.28 -15.72
CA LYS A 181 4.35 -9.04 -15.80
C LYS A 181 4.09 -8.25 -17.09
N GLY A 182 3.75 -8.94 -18.19
CA GLY A 182 3.35 -8.32 -19.45
C GLY A 182 2.11 -7.45 -19.32
N SER A 183 1.11 -7.87 -18.52
CA SER A 183 -0.10 -7.06 -18.27
C SER A 183 0.20 -5.78 -17.49
N ILE A 184 1.13 -5.84 -16.52
CA ILE A 184 1.57 -4.64 -15.79
C ILE A 184 2.36 -3.70 -16.71
N MET A 185 3.20 -4.26 -17.59
CA MET A 185 3.95 -3.50 -18.58
C MET A 185 3.02 -2.78 -19.56
N GLU A 186 2.02 -3.50 -20.11
CA GLU A 186 1.01 -2.95 -21.00
C GLU A 186 0.22 -1.83 -20.31
N PHE A 187 -0.25 -2.06 -19.08
CA PHE A 187 -0.90 -1.04 -18.25
C PHE A 187 -0.03 0.21 -18.07
N CYS A 188 1.27 0.05 -17.79
CA CYS A 188 2.18 1.17 -17.63
C CYS A 188 2.33 2.01 -18.90
N ILE A 189 2.30 1.37 -20.08
CA ILE A 189 2.38 2.04 -21.38
C ILE A 189 1.07 2.76 -21.68
N GLN A 190 -0.07 2.08 -21.53
CA GLN A 190 -1.42 2.63 -21.77
C GLN A 190 -1.70 3.87 -20.92
N THR A 191 -1.23 3.86 -19.68
CA THR A 191 -1.48 4.95 -18.73
C THR A 191 -0.36 6.00 -18.69
N ALA A 192 0.70 5.84 -19.49
CA ALA A 192 1.79 6.81 -19.59
C ALA A 192 1.33 8.13 -20.23
N SER A 193 1.91 9.24 -19.75
CA SER A 193 1.77 10.56 -20.40
C SER A 193 2.96 10.88 -21.30
N LEU A 194 4.10 10.24 -21.06
CA LEU A 194 5.34 10.38 -21.80
C LEU A 194 5.97 8.99 -21.93
N ILE A 195 6.47 8.68 -23.13
CA ILE A 195 7.15 7.42 -23.42
C ILE A 195 8.51 7.74 -24.01
N PHE A 196 9.55 7.36 -23.28
CA PHE A 196 10.92 7.46 -23.75
C PHE A 196 11.38 6.09 -24.26
N CYS A 197 11.83 6.04 -25.50
CA CYS A 197 12.34 4.84 -26.13
C CYS A 197 13.33 5.23 -27.23
N THR A 198 14.17 4.29 -27.64
CA THR A 198 14.99 4.48 -28.85
C THR A 198 14.11 4.35 -30.08
N ALA A 199 14.53 4.97 -31.20
CA ALA A 199 13.82 4.88 -32.48
C ALA A 199 13.51 3.43 -32.88
N SER A 200 14.48 2.52 -32.74
CA SER A 200 14.26 1.10 -33.00
C SER A 200 13.22 0.51 -32.04
N SER A 201 13.41 0.63 -30.72
CA SER A 201 12.52 0.01 -29.72
C SER A 201 11.08 0.54 -29.71
N SER A 202 10.82 1.68 -30.36
CA SER A 202 9.48 2.22 -30.56
C SER A 202 8.55 1.24 -31.30
N TYR A 203 9.12 0.28 -32.05
CA TYR A 203 8.33 -0.75 -32.73
C TYR A 203 7.38 -1.50 -31.78
N LYS A 204 7.78 -1.66 -30.50
CA LYS A 204 6.99 -2.37 -29.49
C LYS A 204 5.65 -1.69 -29.22
N LEU A 205 5.57 -0.37 -29.40
CA LEU A 205 4.36 0.41 -29.18
C LEU A 205 3.25 0.08 -30.19
N HIS A 206 3.59 -0.43 -31.39
CA HIS A 206 2.60 -0.88 -32.37
C HIS A 206 1.77 -2.08 -31.89
N SER A 207 2.31 -2.89 -30.97
CA SER A 207 1.61 -4.06 -30.42
C SER A 207 0.72 -3.73 -29.22
N VAL A 208 0.80 -2.51 -28.68
CA VAL A 208 0.07 -2.11 -27.48
C VAL A 208 -1.23 -1.42 -27.88
N LYS A 209 -2.36 -1.88 -27.35
CA LYS A 209 -3.65 -1.21 -27.54
C LYS A 209 -3.72 -0.01 -26.60
N MET A 210 -3.38 1.18 -27.09
CA MET A 210 -3.42 2.44 -26.33
C MET A 210 -4.06 3.56 -27.13
N GLU A 211 -4.38 4.67 -26.45
CA GLU A 211 -4.79 5.89 -27.13
C GLU A 211 -3.69 6.34 -28.12
N PRO A 212 -4.05 6.75 -29.34
CA PRO A 212 -3.07 7.16 -30.34
C PRO A 212 -2.18 8.30 -29.83
N LEU A 213 -0.87 8.11 -29.94
CA LEU A 213 0.09 9.17 -29.67
C LEU A 213 -0.01 10.21 -30.80
N ASN A 214 -0.01 11.49 -30.47
CA ASN A 214 -0.20 12.57 -31.47
C ASN A 214 1.05 13.42 -31.71
N MET A 215 2.08 13.25 -30.87
CA MET A 215 3.32 14.02 -30.90
C MET A 215 4.50 13.08 -30.72
N LEU A 216 5.51 13.26 -31.58
CA LEU A 216 6.79 12.59 -31.52
C LEU A 216 7.90 13.63 -31.41
N VAL A 217 8.85 13.40 -30.51
CA VAL A 217 10.09 14.16 -30.41
C VAL A 217 11.23 13.17 -30.64
N ILE A 218 12.07 13.45 -31.63
CA ILE A 218 13.29 12.69 -31.90
C ILE A 218 14.47 13.59 -31.56
N ASP A 219 15.17 13.23 -30.50
CA ASP A 219 16.45 13.82 -30.14
C ASP A 219 17.57 13.16 -30.97
N GLU A 220 18.66 13.89 -31.21
CA GLU A 220 19.79 13.46 -32.06
C GLU A 220 19.35 12.95 -33.45
N ALA A 221 18.34 13.58 -34.05
CA ALA A 221 17.74 13.18 -35.32
C ALA A 221 18.73 13.19 -36.49
N ALA A 222 19.78 14.02 -36.44
CA ALA A 222 20.85 14.06 -37.44
C ALA A 222 21.70 12.77 -37.47
N GLN A 223 21.72 12.00 -36.37
CA GLN A 223 22.46 10.74 -36.27
C GLN A 223 21.65 9.52 -36.73
N LEU A 224 20.34 9.68 -37.00
CA LEU A 224 19.46 8.58 -37.40
C LEU A 224 19.40 8.44 -38.91
N LYS A 225 19.38 7.19 -39.38
CA LYS A 225 19.01 6.90 -40.77
C LYS A 225 17.52 7.14 -40.95
N GLU A 226 17.12 7.48 -42.17
CA GLU A 226 15.71 7.65 -42.54
C GLU A 226 14.86 6.40 -42.19
N CYS A 227 15.40 5.20 -42.41
CA CYS A 227 14.70 3.96 -42.06
C CYS A 227 14.48 3.76 -40.55
N GLU A 228 15.33 4.35 -39.70
CA GLU A 228 15.21 4.27 -38.25
C GLU A 228 14.18 5.28 -37.72
N SER A 229 14.14 6.48 -38.29
CA SER A 229 13.16 7.52 -37.91
C SER A 229 11.75 7.17 -38.35
N ILE A 230 11.58 6.39 -39.43
CA ILE A 230 10.26 5.92 -39.90
C ILE A 230 9.53 5.05 -38.86
N ILE A 231 10.24 4.26 -38.05
CA ILE A 231 9.64 3.32 -37.08
C ILE A 231 8.69 4.04 -36.09
N PRO A 232 9.14 5.11 -35.38
CA PRO A 232 8.26 5.89 -34.51
C PRO A 232 7.32 6.82 -35.30
N LEU A 233 7.70 7.30 -36.49
CA LEU A 233 6.84 8.15 -37.32
C LEU A 233 5.58 7.44 -37.82
N GLN A 234 5.65 6.12 -37.99
CA GLN A 234 4.52 5.29 -38.39
C GLN A 234 3.55 4.96 -37.25
N LEU A 235 3.81 5.41 -36.02
CA LEU A 235 2.88 5.17 -34.90
C LEU A 235 1.51 5.79 -35.21
N THR A 236 0.46 5.02 -34.92
CA THR A 236 -0.92 5.42 -35.21
C THR A 236 -1.26 6.74 -34.52
N GLY A 237 -1.81 7.69 -35.28
CA GLY A 237 -2.31 8.96 -34.78
C GLY A 237 -1.30 10.11 -34.73
N MET A 238 -0.07 9.89 -35.20
CA MET A 238 0.95 10.94 -35.29
C MET A 238 0.48 12.14 -36.12
N ARG A 239 0.55 13.34 -35.53
CA ARG A 239 0.20 14.61 -36.18
C ARG A 239 1.35 15.61 -36.16
N HIS A 240 2.21 15.52 -35.16
CA HIS A 240 3.33 16.43 -34.96
C HIS A 240 4.61 15.62 -34.74
N ALA A 241 5.67 15.99 -35.45
CA ALA A 241 7.01 15.46 -35.24
C ALA A 241 7.99 16.63 -35.07
N ILE A 242 8.78 16.59 -34.01
CA ILE A 242 9.85 17.54 -33.73
C ILE A 242 11.17 16.76 -33.82
N LEU A 243 12.02 17.16 -34.76
CA LEU A 243 13.33 16.56 -34.99
C LEU A 243 14.38 17.55 -34.49
N ILE A 244 15.20 17.12 -33.53
CA ILE A 244 16.26 17.91 -32.91
C ILE A 244 17.58 17.24 -33.25
N GLY A 245 18.53 17.99 -33.83
CA GLY A 245 19.88 17.50 -34.12
C GLY A 245 20.77 18.65 -34.53
N ASP A 246 22.07 18.50 -34.27
CA ASP A 246 23.11 19.39 -34.82
C ASP A 246 23.63 18.78 -36.13
N GLU A 247 23.82 19.62 -37.15
CA GLU A 247 24.16 19.20 -38.52
C GLU A 247 25.67 19.03 -38.73
#